data_AF-A0A946IQ19-F1
#
_entry.id   AF-A0A946IQ19-F1
#
_cell.length_a   1.000
_cell.length_b   1.000
_cell.length_c   1.000
_cell.angle_alpha   90.00
_cell.angle_beta   90.00
_cell.angle_gamma   90.00
#
_symmetry.space_group_name_H-M   'P 1'
#
loop_
_entity.id
_entity.type
_entity.pdbx_description
1 polymer ?
#
loop_
_entity_poly.entity_id
_entity_poly.type
_entity_poly.pdbx_seq_one_letter_code
_entity_poly.pdbx_strand_id
1 'polypeptide(L)'
;MFKYQISSVLLFTCCLLIAQSNTEVFVMDLEFSENNFNIKKIKNISNNPGYDSQSFFINNEQIVYARTYNNQTDITKYNLKDESQINLSETKIGGEYSPQKIPNSNYYTAVRFDTTGLQRLYKYDSKTKQSSLLIENLQVAYYSFFDENRLLSSVLSGANLDLVYSDISKKSNDTLLVKVGRSIHKVPNTINTMSYTSVNDEGNMDVYQLDISTLESFFVSQLPVGIQDHIWLDESTLLIGSLDKLFLLDLFGNGEWKLVADLSKYNIKDITRLAVNPDGSKLAMVAELKPEISNK
;
A
#
# COMPACT_ATOMS: atom_id res chain seq x y z
N MET A 1 50.42 -12.50 29.47
CA MET A 1 50.01 -12.68 28.07
C MET A 1 48.55 -13.15 28.04
N PHE A 2 47.60 -12.23 28.02
CA PHE A 2 46.19 -12.56 27.78
C PHE A 2 45.86 -12.19 26.34
N LYS A 3 45.65 -13.19 25.48
CA LYS A 3 45.12 -13.01 24.13
C LYS A 3 43.60 -12.83 24.25
N TYR A 4 43.11 -11.62 23.97
CA TYR A 4 41.69 -11.39 23.78
C TYR A 4 41.25 -12.02 22.45
N GLN A 5 40.41 -13.04 22.51
CA GLN A 5 39.64 -13.49 21.35
C GLN A 5 38.50 -12.51 21.14
N ILE A 6 38.53 -11.80 20.02
CA ILE A 6 37.41 -10.99 19.54
C ILE A 6 36.44 -11.98 18.88
N SER A 7 35.38 -12.36 19.60
CA SER A 7 34.23 -13.01 18.97
C SER A 7 33.47 -11.96 18.17
N SER A 8 33.53 -12.06 16.84
CA SER A 8 32.59 -11.36 15.96
C SER A 8 31.19 -11.95 16.19
N VAL A 9 30.37 -11.24 16.94
CA VAL A 9 28.93 -11.49 17.01
C VAL A 9 28.34 -11.01 15.69
N LEU A 10 28.04 -11.95 14.80
CA LEU A 10 27.26 -11.68 13.60
C LEU A 10 25.83 -11.39 14.06
N LEU A 11 25.48 -10.10 14.16
CA LEU A 11 24.11 -9.69 14.43
C LEU A 11 23.27 -10.04 13.19
N PHE A 12 22.60 -11.20 13.22
CA PHE A 12 21.55 -11.50 12.25
C PHE A 12 20.41 -10.54 12.53
N THR A 13 20.39 -9.40 11.84
CA THR A 13 19.19 -8.59 11.73
C THR A 13 18.15 -9.49 11.06
N CYS A 14 17.16 -9.92 11.84
CA CYS A 14 16.01 -10.63 11.32
C CYS A 14 15.24 -9.61 10.47
N CYS A 15 15.64 -9.46 9.20
CA CYS A 15 14.74 -8.91 8.20
C CYS A 15 13.53 -9.83 8.26
N LEU A 16 12.38 -9.28 8.64
CA LEU A 16 11.09 -9.91 8.45
C LEU A 16 10.94 -10.15 6.95
N LEU A 17 11.53 -11.23 6.47
CA LEU A 17 11.07 -11.97 5.32
C LEU A 17 9.67 -12.43 5.75
N ILE A 18 8.68 -11.56 5.58
CA ILE A 18 7.30 -12.01 5.45
C ILE A 18 7.41 -13.05 4.34
N ALA A 19 7.30 -14.33 4.71
CA ALA A 19 7.20 -15.43 3.76
C ALA A 19 6.27 -14.94 2.65
N GLN A 20 6.72 -14.97 1.39
CA GLN A 20 5.94 -14.43 0.27
C GLN A 20 4.59 -15.14 0.27
N SER A 21 3.58 -14.46 0.84
CA SER A 21 2.21 -14.88 0.78
C SER A 21 1.88 -14.95 -0.70
N ASN A 22 1.39 -16.10 -1.15
CA ASN A 22 0.95 -16.27 -2.53
C ASN A 22 -0.35 -15.51 -2.72
N THR A 23 -0.25 -14.20 -2.93
CA THR A 23 -1.36 -13.26 -3.01
C THR A 23 -1.63 -12.91 -4.45
N GLU A 24 -2.90 -12.65 -4.73
CA GLU A 24 -3.40 -12.30 -6.05
C GLU A 24 -4.11 -10.94 -5.98
N VAL A 25 -4.08 -10.20 -7.08
CA VAL A 25 -4.79 -8.94 -7.27
C VAL A 25 -6.09 -9.21 -8.03
N PHE A 26 -7.20 -8.93 -7.37
CA PHE A 26 -8.53 -8.97 -7.96
C PHE A 26 -9.01 -7.55 -8.25
N VAL A 27 -9.78 -7.38 -9.33
CA VAL A 27 -10.50 -6.15 -9.63
C VAL A 27 -11.98 -6.46 -9.82
N MET A 28 -12.84 -5.57 -9.33
CA MET A 28 -14.29 -5.71 -9.38
C MET A 28 -14.95 -4.37 -9.64
N ASP A 29 -16.14 -4.40 -10.24
CA ASP A 29 -17.00 -3.22 -10.35
C ASP A 29 -17.62 -2.95 -8.97
N LEU A 30 -17.59 -1.69 -8.54
CA LEU A 30 -18.13 -1.20 -7.28
C LEU A 30 -19.25 -0.20 -7.56
N GLU A 31 -20.41 -0.43 -6.94
CA GLU A 31 -21.50 0.54 -6.84
C GLU A 31 -21.72 0.81 -5.35
N PHE A 32 -21.35 2.01 -4.89
CA PHE A 32 -21.51 2.42 -3.50
C PHE A 32 -22.29 3.74 -3.38
N SER A 33 -23.16 3.81 -2.40
CA SER A 33 -23.88 4.99 -1.92
C SER A 33 -24.27 4.79 -0.45
N GLU A 34 -24.86 5.81 0.19
CA GLU A 34 -25.32 5.75 1.59
C GLU A 34 -26.13 4.48 1.93
N ASN A 35 -26.94 3.98 1.00
CA ASN A 35 -27.85 2.85 1.22
C ASN A 35 -27.49 1.59 0.44
N ASN A 36 -26.43 1.60 -0.35
CA ASN A 36 -26.10 0.50 -1.24
C ASN A 36 -24.60 0.27 -1.29
N PHE A 37 -24.17 -0.98 -1.12
CA PHE A 37 -22.80 -1.40 -1.37
C PHE A 37 -22.87 -2.70 -2.17
N ASN A 38 -22.40 -2.66 -3.41
CA ASN A 38 -22.57 -3.75 -4.34
C ASN A 38 -21.31 -3.98 -5.16
N ILE A 39 -20.88 -5.24 -5.20
CA ILE A 39 -19.69 -5.69 -5.90
C ILE A 39 -20.10 -6.65 -7.02
N LYS A 40 -19.57 -6.41 -8.23
CA LYS A 40 -19.84 -7.22 -9.41
C LYS A 40 -18.56 -7.55 -10.16
N LYS A 41 -18.61 -8.57 -11.01
CA LYS A 41 -17.55 -8.92 -11.98
C LYS A 41 -16.15 -9.04 -11.36
N ILE A 42 -16.04 -9.75 -10.25
CA ILE A 42 -14.73 -10.02 -9.63
C ILE A 42 -13.86 -10.82 -10.60
N LYS A 43 -12.68 -10.29 -10.90
CA LYS A 43 -11.71 -10.88 -11.82
C LYS A 43 -10.32 -10.90 -11.17
N ASN A 44 -9.65 -12.04 -11.17
CA ASN A 44 -8.22 -12.09 -10.87
C ASN A 44 -7.44 -11.54 -12.08
N ILE A 45 -6.69 -10.44 -11.88
CA ILE A 45 -5.91 -9.79 -12.96
C ILE A 45 -4.42 -10.16 -12.91
N SER A 46 -3.93 -10.74 -11.82
CA SER A 46 -2.55 -11.20 -11.72
C SER A 46 -2.39 -12.63 -12.22
N ASN A 47 -3.23 -13.55 -11.74
CA ASN A 47 -3.18 -15.00 -12.00
C ASN A 47 -1.72 -15.52 -12.05
N ASN A 48 -1.02 -15.43 -10.92
CA ASN A 48 0.42 -15.56 -10.87
C ASN A 48 0.91 -16.24 -9.59
N PRO A 49 1.81 -17.23 -9.70
CA PRO A 49 2.47 -17.73 -8.50
C PRO A 49 3.42 -16.68 -7.94
N GLY A 50 3.33 -16.44 -6.64
CA GLY A 50 4.25 -15.59 -5.90
C GLY A 50 3.55 -14.38 -5.29
N TYR A 51 4.27 -13.27 -5.20
CA TYR A 51 3.80 -12.08 -4.54
C TYR A 51 3.20 -11.12 -5.57
N ASP A 52 1.87 -11.01 -5.59
CA ASP A 52 1.16 -9.95 -6.28
C ASP A 52 0.40 -9.09 -5.27
N SER A 53 0.74 -7.81 -5.14
CA SER A 53 0.24 -6.97 -4.05
C SER A 53 0.36 -5.46 -4.31
N GLN A 54 -0.09 -4.68 -3.33
CA GLN A 54 0.06 -3.22 -3.26
C GLN A 54 -0.44 -2.52 -4.53
N SER A 55 -1.68 -2.86 -4.91
CA SER A 55 -2.31 -2.30 -6.08
C SER A 55 -2.62 -0.80 -5.92
N PHE A 56 -2.49 -0.07 -7.03
CA PHE A 56 -2.78 1.37 -7.09
C PHE A 56 -3.38 1.72 -8.46
N PHE A 57 -4.53 2.39 -8.46
CA PHE A 57 -5.15 2.88 -9.69
C PHE A 57 -4.47 4.16 -10.17
N ILE A 58 -3.92 4.10 -11.39
CA ILE A 58 -3.36 5.27 -12.08
C ILE A 58 -4.49 6.17 -12.60
N ASN A 59 -5.56 5.54 -13.08
CA ASN A 59 -6.79 6.13 -13.58
C ASN A 59 -7.88 5.04 -13.54
N ASN A 60 -9.04 5.31 -14.15
CA ASN A 60 -10.18 4.39 -14.10
C ASN A 60 -9.99 3.10 -14.92
N GLU A 61 -8.96 3.04 -15.79
CA GLU A 61 -8.69 1.90 -16.68
C GLU A 61 -7.33 1.25 -16.43
N GLN A 62 -6.43 1.86 -15.66
CA GLN A 62 -5.06 1.40 -15.49
C GLN A 62 -4.71 1.26 -14.02
N ILE A 63 -4.12 0.12 -13.69
CA ILE A 63 -3.68 -0.24 -12.35
C ILE A 63 -2.21 -0.66 -12.39
N VAL A 64 -1.45 -0.31 -11.35
CA VAL A 64 -0.11 -0.85 -11.10
C VAL A 64 -0.11 -1.67 -9.83
N TYR A 65 0.72 -2.70 -9.79
CA TYR A 65 0.91 -3.54 -8.62
C TYR A 65 2.30 -4.19 -8.66
N ALA A 66 2.80 -4.57 -7.49
CA ALA A 66 4.01 -5.36 -7.38
C ALA A 66 3.69 -6.81 -7.77
N ARG A 67 4.56 -7.45 -8.54
CA ARG A 67 4.37 -8.79 -9.11
C ARG A 67 5.67 -9.57 -9.10
N THR A 68 5.62 -10.86 -8.74
CA THR A 68 6.76 -11.76 -8.92
C THR A 68 6.92 -12.19 -10.39
N TYR A 69 8.12 -11.97 -10.93
CA TYR A 69 8.64 -12.55 -12.17
C TYR A 69 9.89 -13.38 -11.88
N ASN A 70 9.83 -14.70 -12.03
CA ASN A 70 10.99 -15.60 -11.87
C ASN A 70 11.85 -15.31 -10.62
N ASN A 71 11.18 -15.20 -9.47
CA ASN A 71 11.74 -14.88 -8.13
C ASN A 71 12.08 -13.42 -7.85
N GLN A 72 11.99 -12.51 -8.82
CA GLN A 72 12.15 -11.07 -8.60
C GLN A 72 10.80 -10.38 -8.52
N THR A 73 10.61 -9.49 -7.56
CA THR A 73 9.41 -8.64 -7.51
C THR A 73 9.65 -7.38 -8.34
N ASP A 74 8.80 -7.16 -9.32
CA ASP A 74 8.81 -6.03 -10.23
C ASP A 74 7.46 -5.30 -10.22
N ILE A 75 7.40 -4.14 -10.86
CA ILE A 75 6.17 -3.37 -10.99
C ILE A 75 5.50 -3.67 -12.33
N THR A 76 4.29 -4.20 -12.27
CA THR A 76 3.44 -4.44 -13.44
C THR A 76 2.43 -3.31 -13.58
N LYS A 77 2.26 -2.81 -14.80
CA LYS A 77 1.10 -2.00 -15.21
C LYS A 77 0.12 -2.88 -15.97
N TYR A 78 -1.14 -2.87 -15.57
CA TYR A 78 -2.23 -3.59 -16.23
C TYR A 78 -3.30 -2.61 -16.72
N ASN A 79 -3.80 -2.83 -17.93
CA ASN A 79 -4.92 -2.09 -18.50
C ASN A 79 -6.18 -2.97 -18.46
N LEU A 80 -7.21 -2.48 -17.78
CA LEU A 80 -8.46 -3.18 -17.53
C LEU A 80 -9.33 -3.35 -18.78
N LYS A 81 -9.16 -2.48 -19.79
CA LYS A 81 -10.02 -2.46 -20.98
C LYS A 81 -9.58 -3.45 -22.03
N ASP A 82 -8.28 -3.49 -22.32
CA ASP A 82 -7.68 -4.38 -23.33
C ASP A 82 -7.00 -5.60 -22.70
N GLU A 83 -6.99 -5.69 -21.37
CA GLU A 83 -6.40 -6.78 -20.59
C GLU A 83 -4.89 -6.97 -20.81
N SER A 84 -4.21 -5.90 -21.24
CA SER A 84 -2.77 -5.93 -21.49
C SER A 84 -1.96 -5.62 -20.23
N GLN A 85 -0.76 -6.20 -20.16
CA GLN A 85 0.19 -5.99 -19.06
C GLN A 85 1.59 -5.65 -19.56
N ILE A 86 2.30 -4.78 -18.82
CA ILE A 86 3.67 -4.35 -19.11
C ILE A 86 4.48 -4.34 -17.80
N ASN A 87 5.68 -4.92 -17.80
CA ASN A 87 6.66 -4.76 -16.72
C ASN A 87 7.35 -3.39 -16.85
N LEU A 88 7.25 -2.57 -15.80
CA LEU A 88 7.75 -1.19 -15.76
C LEU A 88 9.19 -1.07 -15.24
N SER A 89 9.63 -1.96 -14.35
CA SER A 89 10.87 -1.77 -13.58
C SER A 89 12.04 -2.64 -14.02
N GLU A 90 11.78 -3.85 -14.54
CA GLU A 90 12.81 -4.82 -14.99
C GLU A 90 14.00 -4.93 -14.00
N THR A 91 13.69 -5.14 -12.72
CA THR A 91 14.66 -5.10 -11.62
C THR A 91 15.64 -6.25 -11.73
N LYS A 92 16.94 -5.92 -11.80
CA LYS A 92 18.00 -6.93 -11.88
C LYS A 92 18.38 -7.50 -10.51
N ILE A 93 18.39 -6.67 -9.47
CA ILE A 93 18.84 -7.02 -8.13
C ILE A 93 17.87 -6.41 -7.10
N GLY A 94 17.47 -7.23 -6.12
CA GLY A 94 16.50 -6.84 -5.10
C GLY A 94 15.06 -7.05 -5.56
N GLY A 95 14.17 -6.15 -5.15
CA GLY A 95 12.76 -6.19 -5.53
C GLY A 95 12.09 -4.82 -5.34
N GLU A 96 10.97 -4.64 -6.01
CA GLU A 96 10.22 -3.40 -6.04
C GLU A 96 8.79 -3.57 -5.55
N TYR A 97 8.33 -2.61 -4.75
CA TYR A 97 7.12 -2.69 -3.95
C TYR A 97 6.38 -1.35 -3.91
N SER A 98 5.12 -1.37 -3.48
CA SER A 98 4.29 -0.19 -3.24
C SER A 98 4.29 0.82 -4.41
N PRO A 99 3.96 0.38 -5.65
CA PRO A 99 4.01 1.27 -6.79
C PRO A 99 2.94 2.35 -6.73
N GLN A 100 3.29 3.57 -7.14
CA GLN A 100 2.34 4.66 -7.39
C GLN A 100 2.74 5.44 -8.64
N LYS A 101 1.85 6.29 -9.12
CA LYS A 101 2.17 7.29 -10.13
C LYS A 101 2.40 8.63 -9.45
N ILE A 102 3.45 9.36 -9.83
CA ILE A 102 3.59 10.75 -9.40
C ILE A 102 2.47 11.56 -10.09
N PRO A 103 1.63 12.29 -9.33
CA PRO A 103 0.53 13.09 -9.90
C PRO A 103 1.00 13.98 -11.05
N ASN A 104 0.14 14.17 -12.05
CA ASN A 104 0.39 15.04 -13.23
C ASN A 104 1.68 14.74 -14.04
N SER A 105 2.25 13.55 -13.93
CA SER A 105 3.52 13.22 -14.59
C SER A 105 3.46 11.93 -15.42
N ASN A 106 4.56 11.62 -16.11
CA ASN A 106 4.81 10.33 -16.78
C ASN A 106 5.71 9.39 -15.95
N TYR A 107 5.91 9.69 -14.67
CA TYR A 107 6.77 8.90 -13.79
C TYR A 107 5.95 8.02 -12.86
N TYR A 108 6.43 6.78 -12.71
CA TYR A 108 6.01 5.88 -11.64
C TYR A 108 7.03 5.91 -10.53
N THR A 109 6.63 5.46 -9.36
CA THR A 109 7.49 5.29 -8.21
C THR A 109 7.31 3.90 -7.63
N ALA A 110 8.37 3.40 -7.02
CA ALA A 110 8.36 2.16 -6.28
C ALA A 110 9.39 2.21 -5.17
N VAL A 111 9.08 1.53 -4.08
CA VAL A 111 10.04 1.26 -3.02
C VAL A 111 10.90 0.10 -3.47
N ARG A 112 12.20 0.32 -3.60
CA ARG A 112 13.17 -0.65 -4.06
C ARG A 112 14.06 -1.09 -2.90
N PHE A 113 14.23 -2.39 -2.74
CA PHE A 113 15.35 -2.94 -1.99
C PHE A 113 16.59 -2.93 -2.89
N ASP A 114 17.49 -1.98 -2.70
CA ASP A 114 18.59 -1.76 -3.63
C ASP A 114 19.87 -2.53 -3.28
N THR A 115 20.89 -2.39 -4.12
CA THR A 115 22.17 -3.11 -3.99
C THR A 115 22.99 -2.75 -2.76
N THR A 116 22.63 -1.67 -2.04
CA THR A 116 23.26 -1.30 -0.76
C THR A 116 22.58 -1.96 0.43
N GLY A 117 21.51 -2.73 0.21
CA GLY A 117 20.71 -3.36 1.26
C GLY A 117 19.73 -2.41 1.96
N LEU A 118 19.52 -1.22 1.40
CA LEU A 118 18.57 -0.24 1.91
C LEU A 118 17.28 -0.29 1.10
N GLN A 119 16.17 0.05 1.76
CA GLN A 119 14.86 0.20 1.15
C GLN A 119 14.62 1.68 0.82
N ARG A 120 14.59 2.07 -0.46
CA ARG A 120 14.53 3.48 -0.87
C ARG A 120 13.48 3.72 -1.94
N LEU A 121 12.98 4.96 -2.03
CA LEU A 121 11.97 5.35 -3.01
C LEU A 121 12.61 5.78 -4.33
N TYR A 122 12.34 5.06 -5.42
CA TYR A 122 12.82 5.35 -6.76
C TYR A 122 11.67 5.86 -7.64
N LYS A 123 12.01 6.65 -8.66
CA LYS A 123 11.11 7.00 -9.76
C LYS A 123 11.59 6.39 -11.08
N TYR A 124 10.65 6.10 -11.99
CA TYR A 124 10.83 5.40 -13.24
C TYR A 124 10.12 6.15 -14.35
N ASP A 125 10.83 6.42 -15.44
CA ASP A 125 10.21 6.96 -16.65
C ASP A 125 9.35 5.89 -17.33
N SER A 126 8.06 6.19 -17.56
CA SER A 126 7.10 5.25 -18.15
C SER A 126 7.45 4.78 -19.57
N LYS A 127 8.28 5.53 -20.31
CA LYS A 127 8.68 5.21 -21.69
C LYS A 127 10.06 4.58 -21.75
N THR A 128 11.04 5.19 -21.08
CA THR A 128 12.45 4.77 -21.18
C THR A 128 12.82 3.72 -20.14
N LYS A 129 11.99 3.51 -19.10
CA LYS A 129 12.24 2.65 -17.93
C LYS A 129 13.48 3.06 -17.11
N GLN A 130 14.07 4.21 -17.40
CA GLN A 130 15.18 4.72 -16.62
C GLN A 130 14.71 5.06 -15.21
N SER A 131 15.50 4.65 -14.22
CA SER A 131 15.20 4.87 -12.81
C SER A 131 16.21 5.79 -12.13
N SER A 132 15.74 6.54 -11.15
CA SER A 132 16.58 7.40 -10.30
C SER A 132 16.00 7.45 -8.89
N LEU A 133 16.86 7.68 -7.90
CA LEU A 133 16.42 7.87 -6.52
C LEU A 133 15.53 9.12 -6.43
N LEU A 134 14.37 9.02 -5.79
CA LEU A 134 13.44 10.15 -5.66
C LEU A 134 13.75 11.00 -4.43
N ILE A 135 14.03 10.36 -3.29
CA ILE A 135 14.31 11.02 -2.03
C ILE A 135 15.61 10.46 -1.46
N GLU A 136 16.57 11.35 -1.22
CA GLU A 136 17.86 10.99 -0.64
C GLU A 136 17.72 10.69 0.86
N ASN A 137 18.54 9.75 1.35
CA ASN A 137 18.73 9.46 2.78
C ASN A 137 17.51 8.99 3.59
N LEU A 138 16.37 8.67 2.95
CA LEU A 138 15.21 8.08 3.63
C LEU A 138 15.03 6.61 3.27
N GLN A 139 14.82 5.79 4.30
CA GLN A 139 14.44 4.38 4.13
C GLN A 139 12.92 4.23 4.04
N VAL A 140 12.33 4.74 2.96
CA VAL A 140 10.87 4.79 2.77
C VAL A 140 10.28 3.38 2.65
N ALA A 141 9.35 3.03 3.53
CA ALA A 141 8.66 1.75 3.50
C ALA A 141 7.31 1.79 2.76
N TYR A 142 6.51 2.81 3.07
CA TYR A 142 5.21 3.07 2.50
C TYR A 142 5.05 4.57 2.29
N TYR A 143 4.24 4.99 1.33
CA TYR A 143 4.07 6.40 1.03
C TYR A 143 2.77 6.65 0.27
N SER A 144 2.34 7.90 0.26
CA SER A 144 1.29 8.38 -0.64
C SER A 144 1.54 9.84 -1.00
N PHE A 145 1.35 10.16 -2.28
CA PHE A 145 1.49 11.53 -2.77
C PHE A 145 0.29 12.40 -2.36
N PHE A 146 0.60 13.60 -1.84
CA PHE A 146 -0.39 14.67 -1.76
C PHE A 146 -0.55 15.34 -3.13
N ASP A 147 0.58 15.69 -3.76
CA ASP A 147 0.69 16.23 -5.11
C ASP A 147 2.00 15.77 -5.77
N GLU A 148 2.38 16.37 -6.91
CA GLU A 148 3.59 16.00 -7.67
C GLU A 148 4.92 16.29 -6.95
N ASN A 149 4.92 17.13 -5.91
CA ASN A 149 6.10 17.54 -5.17
C ASN A 149 6.08 17.10 -3.70
N ARG A 150 4.91 16.83 -3.13
CA ARG A 150 4.72 16.58 -1.71
C ARG A 150 4.13 15.21 -1.44
N LEU A 151 4.64 14.54 -0.42
CA LEU A 151 4.18 13.21 0.00
C LEU A 151 4.33 13.01 1.51
N LEU A 152 3.52 12.08 2.03
CA LEU A 152 3.74 11.47 3.34
C LEU A 152 4.31 10.08 3.15
N SER A 153 5.22 9.69 4.04
CA SER A 153 5.87 8.39 4.04
C SER A 153 5.97 7.79 5.44
N SER A 154 5.80 6.48 5.54
CA SER A 154 6.24 5.68 6.69
C SER A 154 7.69 5.28 6.41
N VAL A 155 8.64 5.77 7.20
CA VAL A 155 10.08 5.56 7.03
C VAL A 155 10.61 4.64 8.11
N LEU A 156 11.45 3.68 7.74
CA LEU A 156 12.08 2.75 8.70
C LEU A 156 12.97 3.49 9.69
N SER A 157 12.70 3.28 10.98
CA SER A 157 13.41 3.87 12.12
C SER A 157 13.63 2.80 13.20
N GLY A 158 14.74 2.07 13.08
CA GLY A 158 14.99 0.88 13.89
C GLY A 158 13.94 -0.21 13.64
N ALA A 159 13.19 -0.56 14.69
CA ALA A 159 12.08 -1.53 14.60
C ALA A 159 10.71 -0.88 14.33
N ASN A 160 10.65 0.45 14.25
CA ASN A 160 9.42 1.21 14.07
C ASN A 160 9.36 1.85 12.67
N LEU A 161 8.20 2.40 12.35
CA LEU A 161 8.01 3.34 11.26
C LEU A 161 7.77 4.73 11.82
N ASP A 162 8.35 5.75 11.20
CA ASP A 162 8.11 7.16 11.52
C ASP A 162 7.38 7.83 10.34
N LEU A 163 6.44 8.72 10.63
CA LEU A 163 5.73 9.51 9.63
C LEU A 163 6.59 10.70 9.23
N VAL A 164 6.94 10.75 7.95
CA VAL A 164 7.78 11.80 7.38
C VAL A 164 7.01 12.51 6.27
N TYR A 165 6.95 13.82 6.36
CA TYR A 165 6.54 14.70 5.28
C TYR A 165 7.75 15.09 4.44
N SER A 166 7.64 14.94 3.12
CA SER A 166 8.71 15.27 2.19
C SER A 166 8.22 16.27 1.15
N ASP A 167 9.05 17.27 0.86
CA ASP A 167 8.88 18.21 -0.27
C ASP A 167 10.06 18.02 -1.22
N ILE A 168 9.80 17.34 -2.34
CA ILE A 168 10.80 16.96 -3.35
C ILE A 168 11.42 18.20 -3.98
N SER A 169 10.62 19.26 -4.19
CA SER A 169 11.09 20.51 -4.80
C SER A 169 12.09 21.24 -3.92
N LYS A 170 11.88 21.19 -2.59
CA LYS A 170 12.75 21.80 -1.58
C LYS A 170 13.85 20.86 -1.06
N LYS A 171 13.80 19.58 -1.43
CA LYS A 171 14.67 18.52 -0.91
C LYS A 171 14.65 18.46 0.63
N SER A 172 13.49 18.67 1.23
CA SER A 172 13.30 18.66 2.68
C SER A 172 12.49 17.46 3.14
N ASN A 173 12.80 16.97 4.34
CA ASN A 173 12.14 15.86 5.00
C ASN A 173 11.92 16.21 6.47
N ASP A 174 10.67 16.25 6.90
CA ASP A 174 10.27 16.61 8.26
C ASP A 174 9.59 15.39 8.92
N THR A 175 10.17 14.88 10.01
CA THR A 175 9.55 13.80 10.78
C THR A 175 8.46 14.38 11.67
N LEU A 176 7.21 13.98 11.44
CA LEU A 176 6.03 14.52 12.13
C LEU A 176 5.64 13.69 13.36
N LEU A 177 5.75 12.36 13.25
CA LEU A 177 5.32 11.42 14.28
C LEU A 177 6.18 10.16 14.25
N VAL A 178 6.36 9.52 15.40
CA VAL A 178 7.04 8.22 15.52
C VAL A 178 6.03 7.10 15.78
N LYS A 179 6.41 5.85 15.49
CA LYS A 179 5.56 4.65 15.69
C LYS A 179 4.23 4.74 14.94
N VAL A 180 4.32 4.93 13.63
CA VAL A 180 3.17 4.90 12.73
C VAL A 180 2.98 3.54 12.08
N GLY A 181 1.80 3.33 11.49
CA GLY A 181 1.51 2.17 10.68
C GLY A 181 1.93 2.35 9.22
N ARG A 182 1.44 1.45 8.37
CA ARG A 182 1.77 1.42 6.94
C ARG A 182 0.70 2.01 6.01
N SER A 183 -0.48 2.34 6.55
CA SER A 183 -1.58 2.86 5.76
C SER A 183 -1.48 4.37 5.69
N ILE A 184 -1.18 4.91 4.51
CA ILE A 184 -1.10 6.35 4.23
C ILE A 184 -1.88 6.60 2.95
N HIS A 185 -2.79 7.57 2.96
CA HIS A 185 -3.65 7.86 1.82
C HIS A 185 -3.95 9.34 1.68
N LYS A 186 -4.10 9.82 0.45
CA LYS A 186 -4.86 11.04 0.20
C LYS A 186 -6.34 10.78 0.44
N VAL A 187 -7.02 11.69 1.15
CA VAL A 187 -8.46 11.56 1.39
C VAL A 187 -9.22 12.11 0.17
N PRO A 188 -10.08 11.32 -0.50
CA PRO A 188 -10.86 11.78 -1.65
C PRO A 188 -11.71 13.02 -1.34
N ASN A 189 -12.04 13.81 -2.36
CA ASN A 189 -12.92 14.98 -2.27
C ASN A 189 -12.51 16.06 -1.24
N THR A 190 -11.26 16.04 -0.77
CA THR A 190 -10.69 17.06 0.11
C THR A 190 -9.61 17.89 -0.60
N ILE A 191 -9.35 19.08 -0.07
CA ILE A 191 -8.34 20.00 -0.64
C ILE A 191 -6.95 19.66 -0.12
N ASN A 192 -6.78 19.61 1.21
CA ASN A 192 -5.47 19.53 1.88
C ASN A 192 -5.29 18.25 2.72
N THR A 193 -6.21 17.30 2.64
CA THR A 193 -6.26 16.22 3.63
C THR A 193 -5.56 14.96 3.15
N MET A 194 -4.56 14.54 3.94
CA MET A 194 -3.99 13.20 3.91
C MET A 194 -4.49 12.42 5.12
N SER A 195 -4.24 11.12 5.16
CA SER A 195 -4.48 10.28 6.32
C SER A 195 -3.34 9.32 6.53
N TYR A 196 -3.16 8.89 7.77
CA TYR A 196 -2.18 7.88 8.15
C TYR A 196 -2.69 7.05 9.33
N THR A 197 -2.10 5.86 9.54
CA THR A 197 -2.31 5.10 10.77
C THR A 197 -1.19 5.34 11.78
N SER A 198 -1.52 5.42 13.07
CA SER A 198 -0.58 5.50 14.19
C SER A 198 -0.76 4.30 15.12
N VAL A 199 0.33 3.81 15.73
CA VAL A 199 0.26 2.72 16.70
C VAL A 199 -0.09 3.30 18.06
N ASN A 200 -1.24 2.90 18.62
CA ASN A 200 -1.68 3.33 19.94
C ASN A 200 -1.05 2.51 21.07
N ASP A 201 -1.33 2.86 22.32
CA ASP A 201 -0.73 2.23 23.51
C ASP A 201 -1.08 0.73 23.66
N GLU A 202 -2.18 0.30 23.05
CA GLU A 202 -2.60 -1.12 23.01
C GLU A 202 -1.94 -1.90 21.86
N GLY A 203 -1.19 -1.21 20.99
CA GLY A 203 -0.59 -1.79 19.78
C GLY A 203 -1.57 -1.88 18.60
N ASN A 204 -2.76 -1.30 18.71
CA ASN A 204 -3.73 -1.20 17.62
C ASN A 204 -3.44 0.02 16.73
N MET A 205 -4.07 0.08 15.57
CA MET A 205 -3.91 1.17 14.61
C MET A 205 -5.02 2.20 14.77
N ASP A 206 -4.65 3.44 15.08
CA ASP A 206 -5.54 4.60 15.04
C ASP A 206 -5.40 5.31 13.69
N VAL A 207 -6.51 5.67 13.06
CA VAL A 207 -6.55 6.46 11.84
C VAL A 207 -6.61 7.94 12.20
N TYR A 208 -5.72 8.72 11.57
CA TYR A 208 -5.70 10.17 11.65
C TYR A 208 -5.88 10.79 10.27
N GLN A 209 -6.57 11.92 10.19
CA GLN A 209 -6.46 12.87 9.09
C GLN A 209 -5.38 13.90 9.42
N LEU A 210 -4.65 14.34 8.40
CA LEU A 210 -3.61 15.38 8.47
C LEU A 210 -3.94 16.47 7.46
N ASP A 211 -4.04 17.72 7.91
CA ASP A 211 -4.05 18.87 7.01
C ASP A 211 -2.62 19.18 6.57
N ILE A 212 -2.32 19.05 5.27
CA ILE A 212 -0.96 19.23 4.76
C ILE A 212 -0.47 20.68 4.82
N SER A 213 -1.37 21.65 4.98
CA SER A 213 -1.03 23.08 5.04
C SER A 213 -0.61 23.52 6.43
N THR A 214 -1.15 22.90 7.47
CA THR A 214 -0.82 23.19 8.88
C THR A 214 0.02 22.09 9.54
N LEU A 215 0.03 20.89 8.96
CA LEU A 215 0.59 19.66 9.52
C LEU A 215 -0.07 19.22 10.84
N GLU A 216 -1.30 19.68 11.09
CA GLU A 216 -2.11 19.28 12.24
C GLU A 216 -2.86 17.97 11.95
N SER A 217 -2.90 17.09 12.95
CA SER A 217 -3.58 15.79 12.87
C SER A 217 -4.86 15.76 13.70
N PHE A 218 -5.87 15.07 13.18
CA PHE A 218 -7.17 14.87 13.83
C PHE A 218 -7.49 13.38 13.87
N PHE A 219 -7.83 12.87 15.05
CA PHE A 219 -8.24 11.48 15.23
C PHE A 219 -9.56 11.21 14.48
N VAL A 220 -9.63 10.05 13.82
CA VAL A 220 -10.81 9.60 13.08
C VAL A 220 -11.47 8.41 13.77
N SER A 221 -10.74 7.30 13.90
CA SER A 221 -11.23 6.05 14.48
C SER A 221 -10.05 5.11 14.78
N GLN A 222 -10.24 4.17 15.70
CA GLN A 222 -9.39 3.01 15.81
C GLN A 222 -9.82 1.95 14.79
N LEU A 223 -8.87 1.27 14.14
CA LEU A 223 -9.12 0.09 13.30
C LEU A 223 -9.40 -1.14 14.19
N PRO A 224 -10.18 -2.12 13.72
CA PRO A 224 -10.36 -3.38 14.44
C PRO A 224 -9.00 -4.07 14.70
N VAL A 225 -8.92 -4.81 15.81
CA VAL A 225 -7.69 -5.51 16.23
C VAL A 225 -7.13 -6.37 15.10
N GLY A 226 -5.82 -6.22 14.83
CA GLY A 226 -5.10 -6.96 13.79
C GLY A 226 -5.21 -6.36 12.38
N ILE A 227 -6.09 -5.37 12.16
CA ILE A 227 -6.19 -4.68 10.87
C ILE A 227 -5.12 -3.60 10.78
N GLN A 228 -4.41 -3.57 9.64
CA GLN A 228 -3.26 -2.68 9.41
C GLN A 228 -3.51 -1.67 8.30
N ASP A 229 -4.46 -1.95 7.41
CA ASP A 229 -4.70 -1.19 6.19
C ASP A 229 -6.20 -0.85 6.07
N HIS A 230 -6.48 0.37 5.63
CA HIS A 230 -7.79 0.84 5.20
C HIS A 230 -7.68 1.54 3.85
N ILE A 231 -8.82 1.84 3.24
CA ILE A 231 -8.92 2.86 2.20
C ILE A 231 -10.07 3.82 2.51
N TRP A 232 -10.05 4.96 1.85
CA TRP A 232 -11.19 5.88 1.79
C TRP A 232 -11.97 5.65 0.50
N LEU A 233 -13.29 5.49 0.59
CA LEU A 233 -14.19 5.48 -0.56
C LEU A 233 -14.58 6.90 -0.97
N ASP A 234 -14.75 7.77 0.01
CA ASP A 234 -15.01 9.20 -0.10
C ASP A 234 -14.40 9.94 1.11
N GLU A 235 -14.73 11.21 1.33
CA GLU A 235 -14.22 12.03 2.42
C GLU A 235 -14.62 11.57 3.84
N SER A 236 -15.62 10.70 3.94
CA SER A 236 -16.31 10.31 5.19
C SER A 236 -16.49 8.81 5.36
N THR A 237 -16.12 8.01 4.36
CA THR A 237 -16.36 6.56 4.35
C THR A 237 -15.04 5.80 4.22
N LEU A 238 -14.75 4.93 5.20
CA LEU A 238 -13.63 4.01 5.17
C LEU A 238 -14.07 2.60 4.80
N LEU A 239 -13.19 1.86 4.13
CA LEU A 239 -13.36 0.44 3.85
C LEU A 239 -12.12 -0.35 4.30
N ILE A 240 -12.36 -1.49 4.95
CA ILE A 240 -11.33 -2.45 5.32
C ILE A 240 -11.70 -3.85 4.82
N GLY A 241 -10.67 -4.67 4.61
CA GLY A 241 -10.82 -6.10 4.41
C GLY A 241 -10.43 -6.85 5.67
N SER A 242 -11.12 -7.96 5.95
CA SER A 242 -10.74 -8.91 6.99
C SER A 242 -11.18 -10.30 6.59
N LEU A 243 -10.23 -11.25 6.54
CA LEU A 243 -10.47 -12.59 6.01
C LEU A 243 -11.08 -12.49 4.60
N ASP A 244 -12.26 -13.08 4.37
CA ASP A 244 -12.99 -13.05 3.10
C ASP A 244 -14.15 -12.03 3.08
N LYS A 245 -14.08 -10.98 3.89
CA LYS A 245 -15.17 -10.00 4.07
C LYS A 245 -14.68 -8.57 3.98
N LEU A 246 -15.60 -7.68 3.60
CA LEU A 246 -15.38 -6.23 3.57
C LEU A 246 -16.27 -5.53 4.59
N PHE A 247 -15.69 -4.59 5.32
CA PHE A 247 -16.36 -3.81 6.34
C PHE A 247 -16.19 -2.32 6.09
N LEU A 248 -17.27 -1.57 6.29
CA LEU A 248 -17.36 -0.15 6.02
C LEU A 248 -17.59 0.62 7.33
N LEU A 249 -16.91 1.74 7.49
CA LEU A 249 -17.17 2.72 8.53
C LEU A 249 -17.62 4.03 7.90
N ASP A 250 -18.78 4.51 8.30
CA ASP A 250 -19.32 5.83 7.95
C ASP A 250 -19.11 6.76 9.16
N LEU A 251 -18.36 7.84 8.95
CA LEU A 251 -18.01 8.81 10.00
C LEU A 251 -19.19 9.66 10.45
N PHE A 252 -20.28 9.73 9.69
CA PHE A 252 -21.54 10.35 10.13
C PHE A 252 -22.46 9.37 10.86
N GLY A 253 -22.11 8.08 10.85
CA GLY A 253 -22.83 7.03 11.54
C GLY A 253 -22.55 6.97 13.05
N ASN A 254 -22.79 5.82 13.65
CA ASN A 254 -22.57 5.54 15.07
C ASN A 254 -21.13 5.11 15.41
N GLY A 255 -20.20 5.19 14.46
CA GLY A 255 -18.81 4.76 14.66
C GLY A 255 -18.59 3.24 14.58
N GLU A 256 -19.54 2.47 14.06
CA GLU A 256 -19.44 1.01 13.96
C GLU A 256 -19.03 0.53 12.56
N TRP A 257 -18.13 -0.46 12.51
CA TRP A 257 -17.78 -1.17 11.29
C TRP A 257 -18.89 -2.14 10.86
N LYS A 258 -19.50 -1.90 9.71
CA LYS A 258 -20.60 -2.70 9.16
C LYS A 258 -20.10 -3.65 8.09
N LEU A 259 -20.50 -4.93 8.17
CA LEU A 259 -20.26 -5.89 7.09
C LEU A 259 -21.04 -5.46 5.85
N VAL A 260 -20.33 -5.21 4.74
CA VAL A 260 -20.93 -4.76 3.47
C VAL A 260 -20.78 -5.74 2.32
N ALA A 261 -19.82 -6.67 2.39
CA ALA A 261 -19.72 -7.77 1.44
C ALA A 261 -19.11 -9.03 2.06
N ASP A 262 -19.67 -10.17 1.71
CA ASP A 262 -19.12 -11.50 1.98
C ASP A 262 -18.62 -12.13 0.68
N LEU A 263 -17.30 -12.36 0.61
CA LEU A 263 -16.61 -12.86 -0.56
C LEU A 263 -16.20 -14.34 -0.40
N SER A 264 -16.70 -15.04 0.61
CA SER A 264 -16.37 -16.44 0.91
C SER A 264 -16.59 -17.39 -0.27
N LYS A 265 -17.57 -17.08 -1.15
CA LYS A 265 -17.89 -17.84 -2.36
C LYS A 265 -16.87 -17.71 -3.50
N TYR A 266 -15.91 -16.80 -3.40
CA TYR A 266 -14.92 -16.52 -4.46
C TYR A 266 -13.55 -17.16 -4.18
N ASN A 267 -13.50 -18.20 -3.34
CA ASN A 267 -12.26 -18.90 -2.96
C ASN A 267 -11.20 -17.98 -2.31
N ILE A 268 -11.60 -16.82 -1.79
CA ILE A 268 -10.73 -15.90 -1.07
C ILE A 268 -10.57 -16.39 0.37
N LYS A 269 -9.34 -16.30 0.88
CA LYS A 269 -8.97 -16.67 2.25
C LYS A 269 -8.76 -15.44 3.13
N ASP A 270 -7.88 -14.54 2.68
CA ASP A 270 -7.45 -13.40 3.49
C ASP A 270 -7.19 -12.16 2.63
N ILE A 271 -7.99 -11.12 2.85
CA ILE A 271 -7.89 -9.82 2.19
C ILE A 271 -6.91 -8.97 2.99
N THR A 272 -5.83 -8.55 2.34
CA THR A 272 -4.75 -7.82 3.00
C THR A 272 -4.66 -6.37 2.58
N ARG A 273 -5.14 -6.02 1.38
CA ARG A 273 -5.11 -4.65 0.84
C ARG A 273 -6.30 -4.38 -0.06
N LEU A 274 -6.68 -3.11 -0.10
CA LEU A 274 -7.71 -2.58 -0.99
C LEU A 274 -7.16 -1.34 -1.70
N ALA A 275 -7.75 -1.01 -2.84
CA ALA A 275 -7.58 0.27 -3.51
C ALA A 275 -8.84 0.58 -4.31
N VAL A 276 -9.24 1.85 -4.38
CA VAL A 276 -10.37 2.32 -5.21
C VAL A 276 -9.84 3.17 -6.35
N ASN A 277 -10.49 3.09 -7.52
CA ASN A 277 -10.13 3.93 -8.65
C ASN A 277 -10.65 5.38 -8.48
N PRO A 278 -10.12 6.35 -9.24
CA PRO A 278 -10.46 7.76 -9.03
C PRO A 278 -11.95 8.14 -9.10
N ASP A 279 -12.77 7.43 -9.88
CA ASP A 279 -14.22 7.68 -9.95
C ASP A 279 -15.07 6.81 -9.00
N GLY A 280 -14.44 5.97 -8.18
CA GLY A 280 -15.14 5.11 -7.22
C GLY A 280 -15.84 3.88 -7.83
N SER A 281 -15.79 3.68 -9.15
CA SER A 281 -16.52 2.60 -9.83
C SER A 281 -15.83 1.24 -9.81
N LYS A 282 -14.58 1.17 -9.32
CA LYS A 282 -13.80 -0.08 -9.23
C LYS A 282 -13.07 -0.21 -7.92
N LEU A 283 -13.08 -1.43 -7.39
CA LEU A 283 -12.30 -1.83 -6.23
C LEU A 283 -11.26 -2.86 -6.69
N ALA A 284 -10.00 -2.63 -6.32
CA ALA A 284 -8.95 -3.63 -6.37
C ALA A 284 -8.73 -4.19 -4.97
N MET A 285 -8.43 -5.48 -4.90
CA MET A 285 -8.29 -6.22 -3.66
C MET A 285 -7.12 -7.18 -3.79
N VAL A 286 -6.23 -7.17 -2.80
CA VAL A 286 -5.16 -8.16 -2.70
C VAL A 286 -5.59 -9.22 -1.71
N ALA A 287 -5.56 -10.48 -2.12
CA ALA A 287 -5.93 -11.57 -1.23
C ALA A 287 -5.18 -12.87 -1.48
N GLU A 288 -5.04 -13.68 -0.44
CA GLU A 288 -4.67 -15.09 -0.57
C GLU A 288 -5.89 -15.91 -1.05
N LEU A 289 -5.63 -16.93 -1.87
CA LEU A 289 -6.63 -17.93 -2.24
C LEU A 289 -6.67 -19.08 -1.22
N LYS A 290 -7.85 -19.66 -0.99
CA LYS A 290 -7.97 -20.89 -0.19
C LYS A 290 -7.26 -22.03 -0.95
N PRO A 291 -6.53 -22.92 -0.24
CA PRO A 291 -5.89 -24.07 -0.87
C PRO A 291 -6.92 -24.91 -1.64
N GLU A 292 -6.59 -25.35 -2.84
CA GLU A 292 -7.41 -26.35 -3.53
C GLU A 292 -7.43 -27.63 -2.69
N ILE A 293 -8.62 -28.03 -2.23
CA ILE A 293 -8.80 -29.33 -1.59
C ILE A 293 -8.73 -30.36 -2.70
N SER A 294 -7.54 -30.94 -2.93
CA SER A 294 -7.40 -32.09 -3.80
C SER A 294 -8.10 -33.28 -3.14
N ASN A 295 -9.33 -33.59 -3.54
CA ASN A 295 -9.93 -34.89 -3.25
C ASN A 295 -9.12 -35.93 -4.05
N LYS A 296 -8.20 -36.60 -3.38
CA LYS A 296 -7.59 -37.85 -3.86
C LYS A 296 -8.54 -39.01 -3.67
#